data_AF-A0A660LZS1-F1
#
_entry.id   AF-A0A660LZS1-F1
#
_cell.length_a   1.000
_cell.length_b   1.000
_cell.length_c   1.000
_cell.angle_alpha   90.00
_cell.angle_beta   90.00
_cell.angle_gamma   90.00
#
_symmetry.space_group_name_H-M   'P 1'
#
loop_
_entity.id
_entity.type
_entity.pdbx_description
1 polymer ?
#
loop_
_entity_poly.entity_id
_entity_poly.type
_entity_poly.pdbx_seq_one_letter_code
_entity_poly.pdbx_strand_id
1 'polypeptide(L)'
;METPPNHNKLLTDRALQCAAAELGADLSDLQVTSVSGGFSRNRRALVSAGDKTIFVKEVDIDVLPGEGERELAWLKKDYEVTRLLQKVHPKFVADWIKLDGDGHVLMTTSYASADGWLWQPPAEKFLAERYTSAVVAAARELEKTDLPYEVIEGLQLQPFAATKLG
;
A
#
# COMPACT_ATOMS: atom_id res chain seq x y z
N MET A 1 17.94 -24.69 -14.28
CA MET A 1 19.07 -23.91 -13.75
C MET A 1 18.43 -22.84 -12.89
N GLU A 2 18.45 -22.99 -11.57
CA GLU A 2 17.89 -21.96 -10.69
C GLU A 2 18.86 -20.77 -10.68
N THR A 3 18.38 -19.64 -11.15
CA THR A 3 19.09 -18.37 -11.06
C THR A 3 19.18 -18.03 -9.57
N PRO A 4 20.37 -17.77 -9.01
CA PRO A 4 20.48 -17.36 -7.61
C PRO A 4 19.62 -16.11 -7.39
N PRO A 5 18.91 -16.01 -6.25
CA PRO A 5 18.04 -14.87 -5.97
C PRO A 5 18.87 -13.59 -6.05
N ASN A 6 18.56 -12.75 -7.04
CA ASN A 6 19.22 -11.46 -7.18
C ASN A 6 18.64 -10.52 -6.11
N HIS A 7 19.24 -10.57 -4.92
CA HIS A 7 18.79 -9.83 -3.74
C HIS A 7 18.75 -8.31 -3.94
N ASN A 8 19.40 -7.79 -5.00
CA ASN A 8 19.52 -6.37 -5.31
C ASN A 8 18.43 -5.84 -6.26
N LYS A 9 17.46 -6.67 -6.67
CA LYS A 9 16.31 -6.23 -7.48
C LYS A 9 15.28 -5.49 -6.61
N LEU A 10 14.61 -4.49 -7.18
CA LEU A 10 13.55 -3.73 -6.48
C LEU A 10 12.31 -4.59 -6.17
N LEU A 11 12.02 -5.58 -7.03
CA LEU A 11 10.93 -6.55 -6.90
C LEU A 11 11.44 -7.94 -7.35
N THR A 12 10.83 -9.02 -6.87
CA THR A 12 11.13 -10.36 -7.39
C THR A 12 10.53 -10.58 -8.78
N ASP A 13 11.00 -11.62 -9.48
CA ASP A 13 10.44 -11.99 -10.78
C ASP A 13 8.96 -12.38 -10.70
N ARG A 14 8.50 -12.90 -9.54
CA ARG A 14 7.08 -13.18 -9.30
C ARG A 14 6.24 -11.91 -9.24
N ALA A 15 6.68 -10.90 -8.49
CA ALA A 15 5.99 -9.61 -8.45
C ALA A 15 5.96 -8.92 -9.81
N LEU A 16 7.04 -9.02 -10.58
CA LEU A 16 7.09 -8.49 -11.96
C LEU A 16 6.11 -9.22 -12.88
N GLN A 17 5.96 -10.54 -12.75
CA GLN A 17 4.95 -11.31 -13.51
C GLN A 17 3.53 -10.88 -13.16
N CYS A 18 3.21 -10.71 -11.87
CA CYS A 18 1.90 -10.20 -11.45
C CYS A 18 1.63 -8.81 -12.03
N ALA A 19 2.62 -7.90 -11.98
CA ALA A 19 2.49 -6.54 -12.50
C ALA A 19 2.35 -6.53 -14.04
N ALA A 20 3.13 -7.35 -14.75
CA ALA A 20 3.02 -7.51 -16.21
C ALA A 20 1.64 -8.00 -16.63
N ALA A 21 1.13 -9.04 -15.96
CA ALA A 21 -0.20 -9.57 -16.22
C ALA A 21 -1.30 -8.52 -15.98
N GLU A 22 -1.16 -7.71 -14.92
CA GLU A 22 -2.12 -6.65 -14.61
C GLU A 22 -2.07 -5.49 -15.62
N LEU A 23 -0.87 -5.10 -16.04
CA LEU A 23 -0.70 -4.03 -17.02
C LEU A 23 -1.01 -4.49 -18.46
N GLY A 24 -1.07 -5.80 -18.70
CA GLY A 24 -1.24 -6.39 -20.02
C GLY A 24 -0.01 -6.17 -20.91
N ALA A 25 1.18 -6.24 -20.33
CA ALA A 25 2.46 -5.95 -20.98
C ALA A 25 3.46 -7.10 -20.82
N ASP A 26 4.46 -7.15 -21.69
CA ASP A 26 5.57 -8.09 -21.54
C ASP A 26 6.53 -7.63 -20.44
N LEU A 27 7.23 -8.58 -19.81
CA LEU A 27 8.21 -8.28 -18.76
C LEU A 27 9.32 -7.33 -19.21
N SER A 28 9.70 -7.38 -20.49
CA SER A 28 10.73 -6.51 -21.08
C SER A 28 10.30 -5.05 -21.19
N ASP A 29 8.99 -4.80 -21.19
CA ASP A 29 8.42 -3.47 -21.38
C ASP A 29 8.17 -2.74 -20.05
N LEU A 30 8.36 -3.45 -18.93
CA LEU A 30 8.17 -2.90 -17.60
C LEU A 30 9.30 -1.93 -17.23
N GLN A 31 8.91 -0.74 -16.78
CA GLN A 31 9.80 0.20 -16.11
C GLN A 31 9.54 0.16 -14.61
N VAL A 32 10.59 -0.15 -13.84
CA VAL A 32 10.50 -0.27 -12.38
C VAL A 32 11.24 0.89 -11.73
N THR A 33 10.51 1.72 -11.00
CA THR A 33 11.07 2.90 -10.32
C THR A 33 11.02 2.70 -8.81
N SER A 34 12.13 2.98 -8.12
CA SER A 34 12.19 2.89 -6.67
C SER A 34 11.31 3.95 -6.02
N VAL A 35 10.78 3.61 -4.85
CA VAL A 35 10.01 4.53 -4.00
C VAL A 35 10.70 4.66 -2.64
N SER A 36 10.63 5.85 -2.06
CA SER A 36 11.18 6.13 -0.73
C SER A 36 10.10 6.11 0.36
N GLY A 37 10.53 6.09 1.63
CA GLY A 37 9.64 6.07 2.80
C GLY A 37 9.15 4.67 3.20
N GLY A 38 8.43 4.54 4.31
CA GLY A 38 7.83 3.30 4.82
C GLY A 38 8.71 2.50 5.80
N PHE A 39 8.09 1.94 6.84
CA PHE A 39 8.73 1.16 7.91
C PHE A 39 8.72 -0.36 7.67
N SER A 40 8.07 -0.81 6.60
CA SER A 40 7.92 -2.23 6.28
C SER A 40 9.13 -2.74 5.52
N ARG A 41 9.50 -3.99 5.79
CA ARG A 41 10.57 -4.70 5.07
C ARG A 41 10.14 -5.20 3.68
N ASN A 42 8.94 -4.82 3.25
CA ASN A 42 8.41 -5.14 1.93
C ASN A 42 9.17 -4.42 0.82
N ARG A 43 9.42 -5.18 -0.25
CA ARG A 43 9.89 -4.66 -1.54
C ARG A 43 8.79 -3.78 -2.13
N ARG A 44 9.15 -2.60 -2.61
CA ARG A 44 8.18 -1.62 -3.12
C ARG A 44 8.72 -0.88 -4.33
N ALA A 45 7.87 -0.69 -5.31
CA ALA A 45 8.21 0.06 -6.50
C ALA A 45 6.96 0.62 -7.19
N LEU A 46 7.16 1.62 -8.03
CA LEU A 46 6.23 1.94 -9.12
C LEU A 46 6.60 1.07 -10.31
N VAL A 47 5.60 0.47 -10.95
CA VAL A 47 5.78 -0.31 -12.17
C VAL A 47 4.92 0.31 -13.26
N SER A 48 5.55 0.66 -14.37
CA SER A 48 4.91 1.32 -15.51
C SER A 48 5.04 0.48 -16.78
N ALA A 49 4.00 0.52 -17.60
CA ALA A 49 4.03 0.01 -18.98
C ALA A 49 3.16 0.94 -19.85
N GLY A 50 3.78 1.56 -20.85
CA GLY A 50 3.12 2.59 -21.65
C GLY A 50 2.70 3.79 -20.79
N ASP A 51 1.41 4.14 -20.83
CA ASP A 51 0.79 5.24 -20.08
C ASP A 51 0.27 4.83 -18.69
N LYS A 52 0.30 3.53 -18.37
CA LYS A 52 -0.19 3.00 -17.09
C LYS A 52 0.94 2.87 -16.09
N THR A 53 0.65 3.22 -14.85
CA THR A 53 1.54 3.01 -13.70
C THR A 53 0.73 2.47 -12.52
N ILE A 54 1.30 1.50 -11.82
CA ILE A 54 0.75 0.95 -10.59
C ILE A 54 1.81 0.96 -9.49
N PHE A 55 1.37 1.04 -8.25
CA PHE A 55 2.22 0.82 -7.09
C PHE A 55 2.19 -0.65 -6.70
N VAL A 56 3.37 -1.25 -6.51
CA VAL A 56 3.53 -2.65 -6.11
C VAL A 56 4.22 -2.71 -4.75
N LYS A 57 3.63 -3.48 -3.83
CA LYS A 57 4.18 -3.82 -2.54
C LYS A 57 4.23 -5.34 -2.41
N GLU A 58 5.42 -5.87 -2.20
CA GLU A 58 5.70 -7.30 -2.17
C GLU A 58 6.32 -7.73 -0.84
N VAL A 59 5.85 -8.85 -0.31
CA VAL A 59 6.50 -9.59 0.79
C VAL A 59 7.33 -10.71 0.18
N ASP A 60 8.66 -10.60 0.31
CA ASP A 60 9.61 -11.66 -0.07
C ASP A 60 10.03 -12.39 1.21
N ILE A 61 9.38 -13.50 1.54
CA ILE A 61 9.60 -14.22 2.80
C ILE A 61 11.03 -14.79 2.92
N ASP A 62 11.67 -15.09 1.79
CA ASP A 62 12.99 -15.72 1.75
C ASP A 62 14.11 -14.76 2.15
N VAL A 63 13.87 -13.45 2.09
CA VAL A 63 14.81 -12.41 2.53
C VAL A 63 14.45 -11.80 3.89
N LEU A 64 13.38 -12.27 4.53
CA LEU A 64 12.86 -11.77 5.82
C LEU A 64 12.99 -12.81 6.93
N PRO A 65 14.21 -13.03 7.48
CA PRO A 65 14.44 -14.07 8.48
C PRO A 65 13.56 -13.84 9.72
N GLY A 66 12.68 -14.81 10.01
CA GLY A 66 11.84 -14.87 11.20
C GLY A 66 10.63 -13.91 11.20
N GLU A 67 10.46 -13.06 10.19
CA GLU A 67 9.38 -12.06 10.15
C GLU A 67 8.50 -12.11 8.89
N GLY A 68 8.86 -12.92 7.88
CA GLY A 68 8.15 -13.01 6.61
C GLY A 68 6.64 -13.29 6.76
N GLU A 69 6.25 -14.27 7.58
CA GLU A 69 4.84 -14.59 7.82
C GLU A 69 4.06 -13.43 8.46
N ARG A 70 4.70 -12.67 9.33
CA ARG A 70 4.08 -11.49 9.96
C ARG A 70 3.89 -10.37 8.95
N GLU A 71 4.90 -10.07 8.16
CA GLU A 71 4.80 -9.07 7.08
C GLU A 71 3.76 -9.49 6.03
N LEU A 72 3.66 -10.79 5.72
CA LEU A 72 2.63 -11.34 4.85
C LEU A 72 1.22 -11.15 5.43
N ALA A 73 1.03 -11.44 6.73
CA ALA A 73 -0.23 -11.20 7.41
C ALA A 73 -0.60 -9.71 7.39
N TRP A 74 0.37 -8.80 7.58
CA TRP A 74 0.15 -7.36 7.46
C TRP A 74 -0.19 -6.93 6.05
N LEU A 75 0.46 -7.47 5.02
CA LEU A 75 0.13 -7.17 3.63
C LEU A 75 -1.31 -7.59 3.28
N LYS A 76 -1.72 -8.78 3.72
CA LYS A 76 -3.10 -9.27 3.55
C LYS A 76 -4.10 -8.39 4.30
N LYS A 77 -3.76 -7.97 5.53
CA LYS A 77 -4.56 -7.02 6.31
C LYS A 77 -4.69 -5.67 5.61
N ASP A 78 -3.62 -5.13 5.02
CA ASP A 78 -3.67 -3.88 4.24
C ASP A 78 -4.68 -3.98 3.09
N TYR A 79 -4.67 -5.11 2.36
CA TYR A 79 -5.65 -5.38 1.31
C TYR A 79 -7.08 -5.40 1.85
N GLU A 80 -7.36 -6.20 2.88
CA GLU A 80 -8.72 -6.35 3.43
C GLU A 80 -9.25 -5.05 4.05
N VAL A 81 -8.42 -4.30 4.79
CA VAL A 81 -8.79 -2.99 5.33
C VAL A 81 -9.09 -2.01 4.19
N THR A 82 -8.28 -2.01 3.12
CA THR A 82 -8.55 -1.14 1.96
C THR A 82 -9.88 -1.52 1.29
N ARG A 83 -10.16 -2.82 1.10
CA ARG A 83 -11.43 -3.29 0.52
C ARG A 83 -12.64 -2.96 1.40
N LEU A 84 -12.48 -2.99 2.72
CA LEU A 84 -13.50 -2.51 3.65
C LEU A 84 -13.73 -1.00 3.46
N LEU A 85 -12.66 -0.21 3.48
CA LEU A 85 -12.72 1.25 3.33
C LEU A 85 -13.26 1.67 1.96
N GLN A 86 -13.01 0.92 0.88
CA GLN A 86 -13.65 1.16 -0.43
C GLN A 86 -15.18 1.11 -0.35
N LYS A 87 -15.75 0.29 0.55
CA LYS A 87 -17.21 0.18 0.73
C LYS A 87 -17.78 1.29 1.60
N VAL A 88 -17.08 1.65 2.67
CA VAL A 88 -17.61 2.58 3.69
C VAL A 88 -17.14 4.03 3.50
N HIS A 89 -15.93 4.24 2.99
CA HIS A 89 -15.28 5.53 2.81
C HIS A 89 -14.42 5.58 1.54
N PRO A 90 -15.00 5.36 0.33
CA PRO A 90 -14.23 5.23 -0.91
C PRO A 90 -13.33 6.43 -1.23
N LYS A 91 -13.66 7.63 -0.71
CA LYS A 91 -12.88 8.86 -0.92
C LYS A 91 -11.53 8.90 -0.20
N PHE A 92 -11.25 7.96 0.72
CA PHE A 92 -10.03 7.95 1.53
C PHE A 92 -9.00 6.88 1.12
N VAL A 93 -9.33 6.05 0.13
CA VAL A 93 -8.47 4.95 -0.30
C VAL A 93 -8.41 4.85 -1.82
N ALA A 94 -7.46 4.06 -2.32
CA ALA A 94 -7.38 3.75 -3.75
C ALA A 94 -8.68 3.12 -4.24
N ASP A 95 -9.09 3.54 -5.43
CA ASP A 95 -10.23 3.03 -6.17
C ASP A 95 -10.01 1.60 -6.64
N TRP A 96 -8.76 1.28 -7.02
CA TRP A 96 -8.35 -0.05 -7.44
C TRP A 96 -7.25 -0.61 -6.52
N ILE A 97 -7.42 -1.87 -6.14
CA ILE A 97 -6.44 -2.65 -5.40
C ILE A 97 -6.60 -4.13 -5.75
N LYS A 98 -5.49 -4.84 -5.86
CA LYS A 98 -5.45 -6.27 -6.16
C LYS A 98 -4.38 -6.96 -5.32
N LEU A 99 -4.74 -8.12 -4.79
CA LEU A 99 -3.81 -9.01 -4.11
C LEU A 99 -3.60 -10.26 -4.98
N ASP A 100 -2.36 -10.55 -5.33
CA ASP A 100 -1.96 -11.62 -6.24
C ASP A 100 -0.68 -12.31 -5.76
N GLY A 101 -0.15 -13.25 -6.54
CA GLY A 101 1.05 -14.03 -6.22
C GLY A 101 0.88 -14.70 -4.87
N ASP A 102 -0.13 -15.55 -4.73
CA ASP A 102 -0.47 -16.26 -3.49
C ASP A 102 -0.60 -15.34 -2.25
N GLY A 103 -1.04 -14.10 -2.47
CA GLY A 103 -1.25 -13.13 -1.41
C GLY A 103 -0.02 -12.34 -0.98
N HIS A 104 1.10 -12.41 -1.71
CA HIS A 104 2.32 -11.67 -1.35
C HIS A 104 2.58 -10.44 -2.21
N VAL A 105 1.79 -10.23 -3.27
CA VAL A 105 1.95 -9.08 -4.16
C VAL A 105 0.67 -8.25 -4.09
N LEU A 106 0.76 -7.09 -3.43
CA LEU A 106 -0.30 -6.10 -3.38
C LEU A 106 -0.03 -5.04 -4.44
N MET A 107 -0.99 -4.85 -5.33
CA MET A 107 -0.95 -3.83 -6.37
C MET A 107 -2.09 -2.83 -6.16
N THR A 108 -1.82 -1.56 -6.36
CA THR A 108 -2.81 -0.49 -6.16
C THR A 108 -2.53 0.67 -7.12
N THR A 109 -3.50 1.56 -7.28
CA THR A 109 -3.36 2.79 -8.06
C THR A 109 -2.11 3.54 -7.60
N SER A 110 -1.24 3.90 -8.54
CA SER A 110 -0.09 4.75 -8.20
C SER A 110 -0.57 6.18 -7.97
N TYR A 111 -0.28 6.75 -6.82
CA TYR A 111 -0.46 8.18 -6.59
C TYR A 111 0.84 8.90 -6.95
N ALA A 112 0.77 9.86 -7.88
CA ALA A 112 1.83 10.84 -7.96
C ALA A 112 1.72 11.76 -6.74
N SER A 113 2.84 12.27 -6.22
CA SER A 113 2.82 13.29 -5.17
C SER A 113 2.04 14.56 -5.60
N ALA A 114 1.96 14.81 -6.91
CA ALA A 114 1.11 15.84 -7.50
C ALA A 114 -0.40 15.61 -7.29
N ASP A 115 -0.82 14.38 -7.00
CA ASP A 115 -2.23 13.97 -6.85
C ASP A 115 -2.75 14.10 -5.41
N GLY A 116 -1.97 14.70 -4.49
CA GLY A 116 -2.50 15.29 -3.26
C GLY A 116 -2.16 14.61 -1.94
N TRP A 117 -1.37 13.52 -1.93
CA TRP A 117 -0.79 13.00 -0.69
C TRP A 117 0.68 13.40 -0.57
N LEU A 118 0.93 14.39 0.29
CA LEU A 118 2.28 14.83 0.58
C LEU A 118 2.71 14.26 1.93
N TRP A 119 3.69 13.36 1.91
CA TRP A 119 4.34 12.88 3.14
C TRP A 119 4.95 14.02 3.96
N GLN A 120 5.24 15.15 3.32
CA GLN A 120 5.61 16.40 3.96
C GLN A 120 4.54 17.45 3.68
N PRO A 121 3.97 18.11 4.69
CA PRO A 121 3.01 19.17 4.44
C PRO A 121 3.61 20.28 3.57
N PRO A 122 2.80 21.02 2.79
CA PRO A 122 3.26 22.17 2.00
C PRO A 122 4.09 23.16 2.83
N ALA A 123 5.06 23.82 2.21
CA ALA A 123 5.90 24.80 2.88
C ALA A 123 5.13 26.08 3.26
N GLU A 124 4.12 26.44 2.48
CA GLU A 124 3.27 27.59 2.73
C GLU A 124 2.33 27.31 3.91
N LYS A 125 2.46 28.11 4.98
CA LYS A 125 1.72 27.94 6.23
C LYS A 125 0.21 27.72 6.04
N PHE A 126 -0.45 28.54 5.20
CA PHE A 126 -1.89 28.41 4.95
C PHE A 126 -2.26 27.09 4.26
N LEU A 127 -1.41 26.58 3.35
CA LEU A 127 -1.64 25.29 2.70
C LEU A 127 -1.37 24.14 3.68
N ALA A 128 -0.36 24.25 4.54
CA ALA A 128 -0.09 23.28 5.61
C ALA A 128 -1.26 23.18 6.60
N GLU A 129 -1.85 24.30 7.01
CA GLU A 129 -3.02 24.35 7.89
C GLU A 129 -4.23 23.67 7.22
N ARG A 130 -4.48 23.93 5.94
CA ARG A 130 -5.58 23.28 5.19
C ARG A 130 -5.34 21.78 5.03
N TYR A 131 -4.12 21.37 4.68
CA TYR A 131 -3.74 19.98 4.54
C TYR A 131 -3.93 19.21 5.86
N THR A 132 -3.38 19.73 6.95
CA THR A 132 -3.53 19.15 8.29
C THR A 132 -4.99 19.07 8.70
N SER A 133 -5.77 20.12 8.45
CA SER A 133 -7.21 20.14 8.75
C SER A 133 -7.97 19.06 7.98
N ALA A 134 -7.63 18.84 6.70
CA ALA A 134 -8.23 17.80 5.88
C ALA A 134 -7.91 16.40 6.41
N VAL A 135 -6.65 16.13 6.79
CA VAL A 135 -6.23 14.85 7.37
C VAL A 135 -6.93 14.60 8.71
N VAL A 136 -7.00 15.60 9.60
CA VAL A 136 -7.70 15.48 10.89
C VAL A 136 -9.20 15.24 10.69
N ALA A 137 -9.82 15.90 9.71
CA ALA A 137 -11.23 15.67 9.39
C ALA A 137 -11.45 14.24 8.89
N ALA A 138 -10.60 13.74 7.99
CA ALA A 138 -10.65 12.36 7.51
C ALA A 138 -10.47 11.35 8.65
N ALA A 139 -9.49 11.54 9.53
CA ALA A 139 -9.27 10.67 10.68
C ALA A 139 -10.49 10.62 11.63
N ARG A 140 -11.10 11.78 11.92
CA ARG A 140 -12.32 11.86 12.75
C ARG A 140 -13.53 11.21 12.09
N GLU A 141 -13.63 11.27 10.77
CA GLU A 141 -14.71 10.59 10.03
C GLU A 141 -14.52 9.07 10.09
N LEU A 142 -13.29 8.60 9.87
CA LEU A 142 -12.93 7.19 10.01
C LEU A 142 -13.17 6.65 11.44
N GLU A 143 -12.83 7.43 12.47
CA GLU A 143 -13.03 7.05 13.87
C GLU A 143 -14.51 6.82 14.24
N LYS A 144 -15.42 7.54 13.58
CA LYS A 144 -16.87 7.40 13.79
C LYS A 144 -17.49 6.24 13.00
N THR A 145 -16.69 5.48 12.26
CA THR A 145 -17.18 4.35 11.49
C THR A 145 -17.57 3.23 12.45
N ASP A 146 -18.86 2.93 12.50
CA ASP A 146 -19.35 1.75 13.19
C ASP A 146 -19.07 0.51 12.33
N LEU A 147 -18.30 -0.42 12.87
CA LEU A 147 -17.89 -1.65 12.19
C LEU A 147 -18.43 -2.85 12.96
N PRO A 148 -18.94 -3.89 12.27
CA PRO A 148 -19.36 -5.12 12.93
C PRO A 148 -18.22 -5.74 13.76
N TYR A 149 -18.57 -6.34 14.89
CA TYR A 149 -17.59 -6.97 15.80
C TYR A 149 -16.73 -8.02 15.08
N GLU A 150 -17.33 -8.79 14.18
CA GLU A 150 -16.65 -9.82 13.39
C GLU A 150 -15.57 -9.23 12.48
N VAL A 151 -15.79 -8.02 11.95
CA VAL A 151 -14.82 -7.29 11.12
C VAL A 151 -13.67 -6.77 11.99
N ILE A 152 -13.99 -6.23 13.17
CA ILE A 152 -12.99 -5.71 14.12
C ILE A 152 -12.07 -6.85 14.59
N GLU A 153 -12.63 -7.96 15.05
CA GLU A 153 -11.87 -9.14 15.49
C GLU A 153 -11.10 -9.78 14.33
N GLY A 154 -11.77 -10.03 13.20
CA GLY A 154 -11.19 -10.73 12.07
C GLY A 154 -10.00 -9.97 11.45
N LEU A 155 -10.06 -8.65 11.41
CA LEU A 155 -8.95 -7.81 10.97
C LEU A 155 -8.05 -7.36 12.12
N GLN A 156 -8.32 -7.75 13.36
CA GLN A 156 -7.60 -7.30 14.56
C GLN A 156 -7.47 -5.77 14.59
N LEU A 157 -8.56 -5.06 14.32
CA LEU A 157 -8.61 -3.61 14.39
C LEU A 157 -8.58 -3.19 15.85
N GLN A 158 -7.69 -2.26 16.17
CA GLN A 158 -7.62 -1.67 17.51
C GLN A 158 -8.22 -0.28 17.43
N PRO A 159 -9.07 0.11 18.40
CA PRO A 159 -9.48 1.49 18.53
C PRO A 159 -8.23 2.37 18.60
N PHE A 160 -8.21 3.45 17.80
CA PHE A 160 -7.14 4.44 17.87
C PHE A 160 -7.20 5.29 19.16
N ALA A 161 -8.06 4.93 20.12
CA ALA A 161 -8.48 5.75 21.24
C ALA A 161 -7.33 6.57 21.82
N ALA A 162 -7.46 7.88 21.60
CA ALA A 162 -6.60 8.91 22.10
C ALA A 162 -6.44 8.76 23.62
N THR A 163 -5.31 8.22 24.06
CA THR A 163 -4.66 8.78 25.25
C THR A 163 -4.49 10.25 24.89
N LYS A 164 -5.40 11.08 25.41
CA LYS A 164 -5.60 12.50 25.09
C LYS A 164 -4.32 13.12 24.53
N LEU A 165 -4.36 13.55 23.28
CA LEU A 165 -3.58 14.74 22.91
C LEU A 165 -4.17 15.87 23.75
N GLY A 166 -3.67 15.97 24.99
CA GLY A 166 -4.07 16.94 26.00
C GLY A 166 -3.58 18.33 25.65
#